data_AF-A0A7X3ZK18-F1
#
_entry.id   AF-A0A7X3ZK18-F1
#
_cell.length_a   1.000
_cell.length_b   1.000
_cell.length_c   1.000
_cell.angle_alpha   90.00
_cell.angle_beta   90.00
_cell.angle_gamma   90.00
#
_symmetry.space_group_name_H-M   'P 1'
#
loop_
_entity.id
_entity.type
_entity.pdbx_description
1 polymer ?
#
loop_
_entity_poly.entity_id
_entity_poly.type
_entity_poly.pdbx_seq_one_letter_code
_entity_poly.pdbx_strand_id
1 'polypeptide(L)'
;MSDQINVQERLTNVEDRLARLENLLTSIDEKLAQTQPVSNTESEGTEKIQQWVTDYVSMRLQQLVPETCDHPAEAELLDGPYLDNTNVPCTEEVVHRVKRIPIPFVREMVVQRVAENARSAQVERVDIDFFEQAATF
;
A
#
# COMPACT_ATOMS: atom_id res chain seq x y z
N MET A 1 68.72 -30.91 -1.60
CA MET A 1 68.92 -29.47 -1.29
C MET A 1 68.13 -28.58 -2.22
N SER A 2 68.17 -28.77 -3.54
CA SER A 2 67.41 -27.96 -4.51
C SER A 2 65.88 -28.02 -4.33
N ASP A 3 65.31 -29.18 -4.00
CA ASP A 3 63.86 -29.30 -3.77
C ASP A 3 63.39 -28.54 -2.53
N GLN A 4 64.23 -28.46 -1.51
CA GLN A 4 63.93 -27.74 -0.27
C GLN A 4 63.89 -26.23 -0.54
N ILE A 5 64.83 -25.73 -1.36
CA ILE A 5 64.85 -24.33 -1.80
C ILE A 5 63.59 -23.99 -2.61
N ASN A 6 63.15 -24.87 -3.51
CA ASN A 6 61.92 -24.66 -4.28
C ASN A 6 60.65 -24.64 -3.40
N VAL A 7 60.58 -25.52 -2.40
CA VAL A 7 59.46 -25.52 -1.44
C VAL A 7 59.45 -24.25 -0.59
N GLN A 8 60.61 -23.80 -0.13
CA GLN A 8 60.74 -22.53 0.60
C GLN A 8 60.24 -21.35 -0.24
N GLU A 9 60.64 -21.27 -1.51
CA GLU A 9 60.24 -20.19 -2.42
C GLU A 9 58.72 -20.17 -2.69
N ARG A 10 58.12 -21.36 -2.83
CA ARG A 10 56.67 -21.50 -2.99
C ARG A 10 55.91 -21.11 -1.72
N LEU A 11 56.43 -21.46 -0.54
CA LEU A 11 55.84 -21.04 0.73
C LEU A 11 55.87 -19.52 0.89
N THR A 12 57.01 -18.89 0.64
CA THR A 12 57.11 -17.42 0.72
C THR A 12 56.16 -16.73 -0.26
N ASN A 13 55.99 -17.27 -1.46
CA ASN A 13 55.03 -16.71 -2.43
C ASN A 13 53.57 -16.83 -1.95
N VAL A 14 53.22 -17.94 -1.30
CA VAL A 14 51.88 -18.16 -0.76
C VAL A 14 51.62 -17.24 0.44
N GLU A 15 52.59 -17.07 1.32
CA GLU A 15 52.53 -16.15 2.46
C GLU A 15 52.33 -14.71 2.01
N ASP A 16 53.06 -14.24 0.99
CA ASP A 16 52.90 -12.90 0.42
C ASP A 16 51.50 -12.69 -0.18
N ARG A 17 50.94 -13.72 -0.81
CA ARG A 17 49.59 -13.66 -1.39
C ARG A 17 48.51 -13.65 -0.32
N LEU A 18 48.68 -14.41 0.76
CA LEU A 18 47.79 -14.39 1.92
C LEU A 18 47.77 -13.01 2.59
N ALA A 19 48.95 -12.42 2.83
CA ALA A 19 49.05 -11.09 3.42
C ALA A 19 48.33 -10.01 2.57
N ARG A 20 48.39 -10.12 1.23
CA ARG A 20 47.66 -9.21 0.33
C ARG A 20 46.15 -9.42 0.39
N LEU A 21 45.69 -10.67 0.47
CA LEU A 21 44.28 -10.99 0.59
C LEU A 21 43.70 -10.52 1.92
N GLU A 22 44.43 -10.70 3.01
CA GLU A 22 44.03 -10.20 4.33
C GLU A 22 43.83 -8.69 4.30
N ASN A 23 44.81 -7.93 3.78
CA ASN A 23 44.69 -6.47 3.66
C ASN A 23 43.51 -6.02 2.78
N LEU A 24 43.21 -6.75 1.69
CA LEU A 24 42.06 -6.46 0.86
C LEU A 24 40.74 -6.75 1.59
N LEU A 25 40.68 -7.84 2.36
CA LEU A 25 39.51 -8.17 3.16
C LEU A 25 39.26 -7.13 4.25
N THR A 26 40.28 -6.67 4.96
CA THR A 26 40.13 -5.58 5.94
C THR A 26 39.67 -4.28 5.28
N SER A 27 40.18 -3.95 4.09
CA SER A 27 39.74 -2.76 3.35
C SER A 27 38.28 -2.86 2.89
N ILE A 28 37.86 -4.06 2.45
CA ILE A 28 36.47 -4.32 2.07
C ILE A 28 35.55 -4.23 3.28
N ASP A 29 35.93 -4.82 4.41
CA ASP A 29 35.19 -4.77 5.66
C ASP A 29 35.03 -3.32 6.16
N GLU A 30 36.11 -2.52 6.12
CA GLU A 30 36.06 -1.11 6.48
C GLU A 30 35.16 -0.29 5.54
N LYS A 31 35.19 -0.57 4.23
CA LYS A 31 34.28 0.07 3.26
C LYS A 31 32.82 -0.36 3.46
N LEU A 32 32.57 -1.60 3.83
CA LEU A 32 31.25 -2.11 4.17
C LEU A 32 30.73 -1.49 5.47
N ALA A 33 31.59 -1.32 6.48
CA ALA A 33 31.25 -0.64 7.73
C ALA A 33 30.99 0.86 7.53
N GLN A 34 31.74 1.52 6.63
CA GLN A 34 31.49 2.91 6.23
C GLN A 34 30.22 3.05 5.37
N THR A 35 29.86 2.00 4.62
CA THR A 35 28.57 1.88 3.95
C THR A 35 27.52 1.54 4.99
N GLN A 36 27.13 2.53 5.79
CA GLN A 36 26.09 2.40 6.80
C GLN A 36 24.85 1.65 6.27
N PRO A 37 24.18 0.85 7.13
CA PRO A 37 22.88 0.31 6.79
C PRO A 37 21.92 1.48 6.58
N VAL A 38 21.30 1.52 5.40
CA VAL A 38 20.39 2.55 4.88
C VAL A 38 19.06 2.62 5.67
N SER A 39 18.98 2.01 6.85
CA SER A 39 17.75 1.82 7.63
C SER A 39 17.12 3.09 8.22
N ASN A 40 17.82 4.24 8.20
CA ASN A 40 17.25 5.52 8.66
C ASN A 40 17.02 6.54 7.54
N THR A 41 17.50 6.29 6.32
CA THR A 41 17.40 7.23 5.18
C THR A 41 16.33 6.83 4.16
N GLU A 42 15.77 5.63 4.25
CA GLU A 42 14.63 5.21 3.41
C GLU A 42 13.37 6.05 3.70
N SER A 43 13.12 6.43 4.96
CA SER A 43 11.97 7.30 5.30
C SER A 43 12.14 8.70 4.71
N GLU A 44 13.30 9.34 4.90
CA GLU A 44 13.53 10.68 4.35
C GLU A 44 13.56 10.70 2.82
N GLY A 45 14.10 9.66 2.19
CA GLY A 45 14.13 9.52 0.73
C GLY A 45 12.72 9.35 0.15
N THR A 46 11.91 8.50 0.78
CA THR A 46 10.52 8.27 0.35
C THR A 46 9.63 9.47 0.62
N GLU A 47 9.81 10.18 1.74
CA GLU A 47 9.10 11.43 2.05
C GLU A 47 9.42 12.55 1.04
N LYS A 48 10.70 12.73 0.68
CA LYS A 48 11.10 13.71 -0.34
C LYS A 48 10.51 13.37 -1.71
N ILE A 49 10.45 12.08 -2.06
CA ILE A 49 9.82 11.63 -3.31
C ILE A 49 8.30 11.86 -3.27
N GLN A 50 7.64 11.52 -2.15
CA GLN A 50 6.20 11.76 -1.98
C GLN A 50 5.88 13.25 -2.13
N GLN A 51 6.63 14.12 -1.46
CA GLN A 51 6.46 15.56 -1.55
C GLN A 51 6.60 16.05 -3.00
N TRP A 52 7.62 15.60 -3.71
CA TRP A 52 7.83 15.96 -5.11
C TRP A 52 6.71 15.48 -6.02
N VAL A 53 6.22 14.24 -5.85
CA VAL A 53 5.09 13.71 -6.63
C VAL A 53 3.84 14.54 -6.37
N THR A 54 3.55 14.86 -5.11
CA THR A 54 2.41 15.70 -4.74
C THR A 54 2.48 17.08 -5.40
N ASP A 55 3.63 17.74 -5.34
CA ASP A 55 3.84 19.05 -5.96
C ASP A 55 3.67 19.00 -7.48
N TYR A 56 4.24 17.97 -8.12
CA TYR A 56 4.16 17.77 -9.56
C TYR A 56 2.74 17.50 -10.04
N VAL A 57 2.01 16.60 -9.36
CA VAL A 57 0.63 16.28 -9.70
C VAL A 57 -0.28 17.48 -9.49
N SER A 58 -0.10 18.23 -8.39
CA SER A 58 -0.87 19.46 -8.12
C SER A 58 -0.67 20.50 -9.23
N MET A 59 0.59 20.79 -9.59
CA MET A 59 0.91 21.68 -10.71
C MET A 59 0.29 21.19 -12.02
N ARG A 60 0.32 19.88 -12.27
CA ARG A 60 -0.21 19.32 -13.51
C ARG A 60 -1.74 19.37 -13.56
N LEU A 61 -2.42 19.08 -12.47
CA LEU A 61 -3.88 19.17 -12.38
C LEU A 61 -4.37 20.60 -12.61
N GLN A 62 -3.68 21.61 -12.07
CA GLN A 62 -3.98 23.02 -12.33
C GLN A 62 -3.90 23.39 -13.82
N GLN A 63 -3.08 22.68 -14.61
CA GLN A 63 -2.96 22.89 -16.05
C GLN A 63 -4.01 22.13 -16.87
N LEU A 64 -4.65 21.10 -16.30
CA LEU A 64 -5.66 20.28 -16.99
C LEU A 64 -7.10 20.75 -16.74
N VAL A 65 -7.33 21.57 -15.71
CA VAL A 65 -8.66 22.14 -15.41
C VAL A 65 -8.80 23.48 -16.13
N PRO A 66 -9.56 23.58 -17.22
CA PRO A 66 -9.97 24.89 -17.72
C PRO A 66 -10.85 25.60 -16.68
N GLU A 67 -10.75 26.93 -16.59
CA GLU A 67 -11.58 27.82 -15.74
C GLU A 67 -13.10 27.70 -16.03
N THR A 68 -13.50 26.84 -16.97
CA THR A 68 -14.87 26.55 -17.39
C THR A 68 -15.29 25.12 -17.03
N CYS A 69 -14.56 24.41 -16.16
CA CYS A 69 -15.12 23.27 -15.48
C CYS A 69 -16.28 23.78 -14.62
N ASP A 70 -17.47 23.73 -15.21
CA ASP A 70 -18.76 23.95 -14.54
C ASP A 70 -18.89 22.84 -13.49
N HIS A 71 -18.40 23.13 -12.30
CA HIS A 71 -18.72 22.33 -11.13
C HIS A 71 -20.12 22.80 -10.76
N PRO A 72 -21.19 22.04 -11.06
CA PRO A 72 -22.50 22.40 -10.54
C PRO A 72 -22.32 22.58 -9.05
N ALA A 73 -22.70 23.77 -8.55
CA ALA A 73 -22.62 24.13 -7.14
C ALA A 73 -23.13 22.94 -6.34
N GLU A 74 -22.24 22.36 -5.53
CA GLU A 74 -22.41 21.12 -4.76
C GLU A 74 -23.89 20.75 -4.69
N ALA A 75 -24.33 19.89 -5.61
CA ALA A 75 -25.60 19.22 -5.42
C ALA A 75 -25.44 18.60 -4.04
N GLU A 76 -26.19 19.12 -3.06
CA GLU A 76 -26.18 18.65 -1.68
C GLU A 76 -26.05 17.14 -1.79
N LEU A 77 -24.90 16.59 -1.39
CA LEU A 77 -24.63 15.17 -1.48
C LEU A 77 -25.60 14.51 -0.50
N LEU A 78 -26.84 14.35 -0.93
CA LEU A 78 -27.83 13.42 -0.42
C LEU A 78 -27.37 11.98 -0.70
N ASP A 79 -26.16 11.78 -1.20
CA ASP A 79 -25.46 10.50 -1.17
C ASP A 79 -24.98 10.21 0.25
N GLY A 80 -25.96 9.89 1.10
CA GLY A 80 -25.72 9.04 2.26
C GLY A 80 -25.06 7.72 1.84
N PRO A 81 -24.55 6.95 2.80
CA PRO A 81 -23.65 5.85 2.50
C PRO A 81 -24.30 4.76 1.65
N TYR A 82 -23.47 4.01 0.94
CA TYR A 82 -23.89 2.89 0.10
C TYR A 82 -23.69 1.56 0.84
N LEU A 83 -24.52 0.57 0.50
CA LEU A 83 -24.34 -0.80 0.97
C LEU A 83 -23.02 -1.38 0.44
N ASP A 84 -22.21 -1.97 1.33
CA ASP A 84 -20.87 -2.48 1.02
C ASP A 84 -20.81 -3.29 -0.29
N ASN A 85 -19.91 -2.92 -1.20
CA ASN A 85 -19.73 -3.55 -2.52
C ASN A 85 -20.94 -3.46 -3.48
N THR A 86 -21.86 -2.52 -3.24
CA THR A 86 -23.01 -2.28 -4.14
C THR A 86 -23.25 -0.79 -4.35
N ASN A 87 -23.98 -0.44 -5.41
CA ASN A 87 -24.39 0.94 -5.71
C ASN A 87 -25.79 1.26 -5.12
N VAL A 88 -26.23 0.53 -4.10
CA VAL A 88 -27.55 0.73 -3.48
C VAL A 88 -27.43 1.78 -2.36
N PRO A 89 -28.12 2.93 -2.45
CA PRO A 89 -28.08 3.94 -1.42
C PRO A 89 -28.73 3.43 -0.14
N CYS A 90 -28.13 3.71 1.02
CA CYS A 90 -28.70 3.35 2.32
C CYS A 90 -28.54 4.48 3.35
N THR A 91 -29.14 4.30 4.52
CA THR A 91 -28.93 5.19 5.67
C THR A 91 -27.68 4.76 6.46
N GLU A 92 -27.09 5.67 7.22
CA GLU A 92 -25.93 5.38 8.09
C GLU A 92 -26.22 4.27 9.11
N GLU A 93 -27.47 4.16 9.54
CA GLU A 93 -27.90 3.15 10.48
C GLU A 93 -27.81 1.73 9.89
N VAL A 94 -28.10 1.58 8.60
CA VAL A 94 -27.97 0.31 7.87
C VAL A 94 -26.51 -0.10 7.78
N VAL A 95 -25.60 0.83 7.46
CA VAL A 95 -24.15 0.56 7.46
C VAL A 95 -23.68 0.08 8.82
N HIS A 96 -24.09 0.76 9.89
CA HIS A 96 -23.74 0.36 11.24
C HIS A 96 -24.32 -1.02 11.59
N ARG A 97 -25.54 -1.33 11.13
CA ARG A 97 -26.18 -2.64 11.32
C ARG A 97 -25.43 -3.77 10.62
N VAL A 98 -24.96 -3.53 9.38
CA VAL A 98 -24.16 -4.47 8.58
C VAL A 98 -22.81 -4.73 9.23
N LYS A 99 -22.13 -3.69 9.73
CA LYS A 99 -20.84 -3.81 10.45
C LYS A 99 -20.94 -4.65 11.74
N ARG A 100 -22.12 -4.70 12.38
CA ARG A 100 -22.35 -5.55 13.57
C ARG A 100 -22.48 -7.05 13.26
N ILE A 101 -22.59 -7.46 12.00
CA ILE A 101 -22.66 -8.87 11.62
C ILE A 101 -21.25 -9.49 11.76
N PRO A 102 -21.02 -10.40 12.73
CA PRO A 102 -19.66 -10.83 13.07
C PRO A 102 -19.02 -11.72 12.01
N ILE A 103 -19.83 -12.52 11.31
CA ILE A 103 -19.36 -13.50 10.34
C ILE A 103 -19.30 -12.84 8.96
N PRO A 104 -18.11 -12.68 8.34
CA PRO A 104 -17.96 -11.96 7.07
C PRO A 104 -18.82 -12.53 5.94
N PHE A 105 -18.89 -13.86 5.84
CA PHE A 105 -19.70 -14.53 4.82
C PHE A 105 -21.21 -14.22 4.96
N VAL A 106 -21.71 -14.23 6.19
CA VAL A 106 -23.12 -13.88 6.45
C VAL A 106 -23.38 -12.41 6.14
N ARG A 107 -22.42 -11.54 6.43
CA ARG A 107 -22.49 -10.12 6.10
C ARG A 107 -22.62 -9.89 4.59
N GLU A 108 -21.75 -10.51 3.79
CA GLU A 108 -21.81 -10.44 2.33
C GLU A 108 -23.12 -11.00 1.78
N MET A 109 -23.57 -12.14 2.29
CA MET A 109 -24.84 -12.76 1.90
C MET A 109 -26.04 -11.84 2.16
N VAL A 110 -26.11 -11.22 3.36
CA VAL A 110 -27.18 -10.28 3.73
C VAL A 110 -27.13 -9.03 2.84
N VAL A 111 -25.94 -8.46 2.61
CA VAL A 111 -25.79 -7.26 1.77
C VAL A 111 -26.23 -7.53 0.32
N GLN A 112 -25.79 -8.65 -0.26
CA GLN A 112 -26.19 -9.05 -1.61
C GLN A 112 -27.70 -9.24 -1.72
N ARG A 113 -28.30 -9.92 -0.73
CA ARG A 113 -29.75 -10.17 -0.68
C ARG A 113 -30.55 -8.89 -0.57
N VAL A 114 -30.17 -8.00 0.34
CA VAL A 114 -30.83 -6.70 0.51
C VAL A 114 -30.69 -5.86 -0.77
N ALA A 115 -29.52 -5.89 -1.42
CA ALA A 115 -29.29 -5.18 -2.66
C ALA A 115 -30.10 -5.73 -3.85
N GLU A 116 -30.33 -7.05 -3.91
CA GLU A 116 -31.23 -7.67 -4.89
C GLU A 116 -32.68 -7.28 -4.63
N ASN A 117 -33.13 -7.37 -3.37
CA ASN A 117 -34.49 -7.00 -2.97
C ASN A 117 -34.77 -5.51 -3.24
N ALA A 118 -33.82 -4.62 -2.92
CA ALA A 118 -33.95 -3.19 -3.19
C ALA A 118 -34.09 -2.88 -4.69
N ARG A 119 -33.31 -3.58 -5.53
CA ARG A 119 -33.40 -3.47 -7.00
C ARG A 119 -34.74 -3.98 -7.53
N SER A 120 -35.24 -5.10 -7.00
CA SER A 120 -36.55 -5.65 -7.38
C SER A 120 -37.73 -4.80 -6.92
N ALA A 121 -37.62 -4.17 -5.75
CA ALA A 121 -38.66 -3.31 -5.20
C ALA A 121 -38.56 -1.85 -5.67
N GLN A 122 -37.55 -1.52 -6.50
CA GLN A 122 -37.24 -0.15 -6.96
C GLN A 122 -37.17 0.87 -5.81
N VAL A 123 -36.56 0.45 -4.70
CA VAL A 123 -36.38 1.32 -3.53
C VAL A 123 -35.24 2.28 -3.80
N GLU A 124 -35.53 3.59 -3.71
CA GLU A 124 -34.55 4.65 -3.94
C GLU A 124 -33.48 4.71 -2.84
N ARG A 125 -33.84 4.40 -1.58
CA ARG A 125 -32.91 4.33 -0.45
C ARG A 125 -33.34 3.29 0.57
N VAL A 126 -32.41 2.44 0.98
CA VAL A 126 -32.63 1.41 2.00
C VAL A 126 -32.53 2.02 3.40
N ASP A 127 -33.62 1.96 4.15
CA ASP A 127 -33.69 2.28 5.58
C ASP A 127 -33.55 1.01 6.46
N ILE A 128 -33.57 1.18 7.78
CA ILE A 128 -33.49 0.04 8.72
C ILE A 128 -34.65 -0.91 8.51
N ASP A 129 -35.88 -0.40 8.37
CA ASP A 129 -37.08 -1.21 8.31
C ASP A 129 -37.06 -2.14 7.09
N PHE A 130 -36.69 -1.60 5.92
CA PHE A 130 -36.49 -2.40 4.72
C PHE A 130 -35.33 -3.39 4.88
N PHE A 131 -34.23 -2.97 5.50
CA PHE A 131 -33.09 -3.85 5.75
C PHE A 131 -33.49 -5.06 6.60
N GLU A 132 -34.23 -4.87 7.69
CA GLU A 132 -34.65 -5.98 8.57
C GLU A 132 -35.65 -6.92 7.87
N GLN A 133 -36.58 -6.36 7.09
CA GLN A 133 -37.52 -7.16 6.31
C GLN A 133 -36.80 -7.97 5.22
N ALA A 134 -35.86 -7.35 4.50
CA ALA A 134 -35.12 -7.97 3.41
C ALA A 134 -34.01 -8.93 3.87
N ALA A 135 -33.51 -8.78 5.11
CA ALA A 135 -32.50 -9.64 5.73
C ALA A 135 -33.07 -10.86 6.47
N THR A 136 -34.40 -11.01 6.50
CA THR A 136 -35.05 -12.17 7.12
C THR A 136 -34.97 -13.40 6.19
N PHE A 137 -34.68 -14.57 6.78
CA PHE A 137 -34.59 -15.87 6.12
C PHE A 137 -35.84 -16.72 6.36
#